data_AF-A0A373C2T3-F1
#
_entry.id   AF-A0A373C2T3-F1
#
_cell.length_a   1.000
_cell.length_b   1.000
_cell.length_c   1.000
_cell.angle_alpha   90.00
_cell.angle_beta   90.00
_cell.angle_gamma   90.00
#
_symmetry.space_group_name_H-M   'P 1'
#
loop_
_entity.id
_entity.type
_entity.pdbx_description
1 polymer ?
#
loop_
_entity_poly.entity_id
_entity_poly.type
_entity_poly.pdbx_seq_one_letter_code
_entity_poly.pdbx_strand_id
1 'polypeptide(L)'
;MPRPRKCRKVCCLPDNDGFVPVRGGEELTPIVLNVDEYEAIRLIDREGFSQEQCGEYMRIARTTVQQIYADTRKKSIRCFRNTSSSGSMSRPKTVDSARL
;
A
#
# COMPACT_ATOMS: atom_id res chain seq x y z
N MET A 1 -27.20 0.03 -15.17
CA MET A 1 -26.66 -1.34 -15.04
C MET A 1 -25.20 -1.27 -14.63
N PRO A 2 -24.73 -2.02 -13.61
CA PRO A 2 -23.32 -2.05 -13.24
C PRO A 2 -22.53 -2.77 -14.34
N ARG A 3 -21.45 -2.14 -14.81
CA ARG A 3 -20.61 -2.69 -15.88
C ARG A 3 -19.96 -4.01 -15.40
N PRO A 4 -20.03 -5.11 -16.18
CA PRO A 4 -19.37 -6.38 -15.81
C PRO A 4 -17.87 -6.13 -15.57
N ARG A 5 -17.37 -6.49 -14.39
CA ARG A 5 -15.96 -6.32 -14.06
C ARG A 5 -15.17 -7.35 -14.87
N LYS A 6 -14.28 -6.88 -15.76
CA LYS A 6 -13.33 -7.75 -16.46
C LYS A 6 -12.56 -8.56 -15.42
N CYS A 7 -12.57 -9.89 -15.54
CA CYS A 7 -11.77 -10.78 -14.70
C CYS A 7 -10.29 -10.42 -14.88
N ARG A 8 -9.64 -9.95 -13.81
CA ARG A 8 -8.21 -9.62 -13.79
C ARG A 8 -7.43 -10.89 -13.46
N LYS A 9 -6.27 -11.08 -14.10
CA LYS A 9 -5.36 -12.18 -13.76
C LYS A 9 -4.74 -11.85 -12.40
N VAL A 10 -5.16 -12.57 -11.37
CA VAL A 10 -4.47 -12.61 -10.08
C VAL A 10 -3.89 -14.00 -9.96
N CYS A 11 -2.58 -14.10 -9.73
CA CYS A 11 -1.90 -15.38 -9.73
C CYS A 11 -1.93 -16.10 -8.39
N CYS A 12 -2.10 -15.40 -7.26
CA CYS A 12 -2.12 -16.03 -5.95
C CYS A 12 -2.99 -15.23 -4.97
N LEU A 13 -3.81 -15.91 -4.18
CA LEU A 13 -4.31 -15.35 -2.93
C LEU A 13 -3.13 -15.35 -1.93
N PRO A 14 -2.98 -14.32 -1.09
CA PRO A 14 -1.93 -14.31 -0.08
C PRO A 14 -2.15 -15.44 0.94
N ASP A 15 -1.08 -16.11 1.38
CA ASP A 15 -1.16 -17.18 2.40
C ASP A 15 -1.53 -16.66 3.79
N ASN A 16 -1.45 -15.34 4.00
CA ASN A 16 -1.85 -14.66 5.23
C ASN A 16 -2.84 -13.54 4.89
N ASP A 17 -3.97 -13.51 5.59
CA ASP A 17 -5.07 -12.57 5.34
C ASP A 17 -4.82 -11.15 5.88
N GLY A 18 -3.74 -10.94 6.65
CA GLY A 18 -3.37 -9.62 7.15
C GLY A 18 -2.23 -9.64 8.15
N PHE A 19 -1.72 -8.45 8.46
CA PHE A 19 -0.72 -8.21 9.51
C PHE A 19 -1.27 -7.20 10.51
N VAL A 20 -1.04 -7.46 11.80
CA VAL A 20 -1.41 -6.56 12.89
C VAL A 20 -0.12 -6.06 13.55
N PRO A 21 0.02 -4.74 13.78
CA PRO A 21 1.19 -4.20 14.45
C PRO A 21 1.24 -4.65 15.92
N VAL A 22 2.44 -4.94 16.41
CA VAL A 22 2.70 -5.50 17.77
C VAL A 22 2.14 -4.62 18.90
N ARG A 23 1.98 -3.32 18.68
CA ARG A 23 1.36 -2.36 19.62
C ARG A 23 0.03 -1.81 19.14
N GLY A 24 -0.65 -2.51 18.24
CA GLY A 24 -1.99 -2.15 17.80
C GLY A 24 -3.03 -2.56 18.83
N GLY A 25 -3.66 -1.59 19.48
CA GLY A 25 -4.86 -1.84 20.27
C GLY A 25 -6.05 -2.22 19.36
N GLU A 26 -7.14 -2.69 19.97
CA GLU A 26 -8.35 -3.17 19.26
C GLU A 26 -9.06 -2.12 18.40
N GLU A 27 -8.69 -0.82 18.52
CA GLU A 27 -9.28 0.33 17.81
C GLU A 27 -8.54 0.74 16.53
N LEU A 28 -7.75 -0.14 15.92
CA LEU A 28 -7.13 0.18 14.64
C LEU A 28 -8.13 0.01 13.49
N THR A 29 -8.26 1.06 12.67
CA THR A 29 -9.00 0.93 11.40
C THR A 29 -8.23 0.00 10.46
N PRO A 30 -8.77 -1.19 10.12
CA PRO A 30 -8.07 -2.13 9.27
C PRO A 30 -7.93 -1.55 7.87
N ILE A 31 -6.71 -1.59 7.34
CA ILE A 31 -6.45 -1.15 5.98
C ILE A 31 -6.59 -2.36 5.07
N VAL A 32 -7.73 -2.43 4.38
CA VAL A 32 -8.00 -3.50 3.43
C VAL A 32 -7.30 -3.20 2.11
N LEU A 33 -6.43 -4.12 1.73
CA LEU A 33 -5.76 -4.16 0.44
C LEU A 33 -6.55 -5.04 -0.50
N ASN A 34 -6.88 -4.52 -1.67
CA ASN A 34 -7.50 -5.32 -2.71
C ASN A 34 -6.47 -6.29 -3.29
N VAL A 35 -6.97 -7.38 -3.87
CA VAL A 35 -6.13 -8.38 -4.51
C VAL A 35 -5.26 -7.79 -5.63
N ASP A 36 -5.81 -6.84 -6.40
CA ASP A 36 -5.06 -6.13 -7.45
C ASP A 36 -3.94 -5.24 -6.88
N GLU A 37 -4.16 -4.64 -5.71
CA GLU A 37 -3.19 -3.78 -5.01
C GLU A 37 -2.02 -4.62 -4.49
N TYR A 38 -2.33 -5.78 -3.91
CA TYR A 38 -1.34 -6.75 -3.47
C TYR A 38 -0.50 -7.28 -4.63
N GLU A 39 -1.14 -7.74 -5.71
CA GLU A 39 -0.43 -8.30 -6.87
C GLU A 39 0.49 -7.23 -7.53
N ALA A 40 0.02 -5.98 -7.63
CA ALA A 40 0.82 -4.90 -8.19
C ALA A 40 2.08 -4.60 -7.35
N ILE A 41 1.94 -4.52 -6.02
CA ILE A 41 3.12 -4.38 -5.14
C ILE A 41 4.03 -5.59 -5.24
N ARG A 42 3.48 -6.80 -5.30
CA ARG A 42 4.29 -8.02 -5.43
C ARG A 42 5.11 -7.99 -6.73
N LEU A 43 4.49 -7.70 -7.86
CA LEU A 43 5.20 -7.66 -9.14
C LEU A 43 6.26 -6.54 -9.18
N ILE A 44 5.94 -5.35 -8.67
CA ILE A 44 6.87 -4.21 -8.75
C ILE A 44 7.97 -4.32 -7.68
N ASP A 45 7.62 -4.51 -6.42
CA ASP A 45 8.58 -4.43 -5.30
C ASP A 45 9.31 -5.78 -5.07
N ARG A 46 8.66 -6.93 -5.31
CA ARG A 46 9.29 -8.25 -5.11
C ARG A 46 9.94 -8.79 -6.39
N GLU A 47 9.26 -8.70 -7.53
CA GLU A 47 9.79 -9.21 -8.82
C GLU A 47 10.56 -8.14 -9.61
N GLY A 48 10.50 -6.87 -9.20
CA GLY A 48 11.21 -5.78 -9.88
C GLY A 48 10.60 -5.36 -11.22
N PHE A 49 9.32 -5.67 -11.48
CA PHE A 49 8.68 -5.38 -12.76
C PHE A 49 8.52 -3.87 -12.97
N SER A 50 8.67 -3.44 -14.23
CA SER A 50 8.29 -2.09 -14.62
C SER A 50 6.76 -1.92 -14.61
N GLN A 51 6.26 -0.69 -14.54
CA GLN A 51 4.82 -0.40 -14.59
C GLN A 51 4.16 -0.88 -15.88
N GLU A 52 4.91 -0.93 -16.98
CA GLU A 52 4.45 -1.45 -18.26
C GLU A 52 4.33 -2.97 -18.21
N GLN A 53 5.37 -3.66 -17.75
CA GLN A 53 5.37 -5.12 -17.61
C GLN A 53 4.29 -5.59 -16.63
N CYS A 54 4.10 -4.89 -15.51
CA CYS A 54 3.02 -5.17 -14.57
C CYS A 54 1.63 -4.99 -15.23
N GLY A 55 1.46 -3.97 -16.07
CA GLY A 55 0.23 -3.73 -16.82
C GLY A 55 -0.06 -4.80 -17.87
N GLU A 56 0.95 -5.21 -18.62
CA GLU A 56 0.87 -6.31 -19.58
C GLU A 56 0.52 -7.63 -18.89
N TYR A 57 1.17 -7.92 -17.76
CA TYR A 57 0.96 -9.13 -16.97
C TYR A 57 -0.48 -9.21 -16.42
N MET A 58 -0.93 -8.14 -15.76
CA MET A 58 -2.28 -8.04 -15.18
C MET A 58 -3.37 -7.73 -16.23
N ARG A 59 -2.98 -7.47 -17.49
CA ARG A 59 -3.84 -7.03 -18.60
C ARG A 59 -4.66 -5.78 -18.29
N ILE A 60 -4.02 -4.79 -17.66
CA ILE A 60 -4.58 -3.49 -17.32
C ILE A 60 -3.77 -2.36 -17.94
N ALA A 61 -4.39 -1.20 -18.12
CA ALA A 61 -3.69 -0.04 -18.66
C ALA A 61 -2.57 0.41 -17.69
N ARG A 62 -1.45 0.89 -18.26
CA ARG A 62 -0.32 1.43 -17.49
C ARG A 62 -0.75 2.49 -16.46
N THR A 63 -1.68 3.37 -16.83
CA THR A 63 -2.23 4.39 -15.94
C THR A 63 -3.00 3.80 -14.75
N THR A 64 -3.67 2.67 -14.94
CA THR A 64 -4.35 1.92 -13.87
C THR A 64 -3.34 1.29 -12.91
N VAL A 65 -2.25 0.70 -13.42
CA VAL A 65 -1.16 0.18 -12.57
C VAL A 65 -0.57 1.28 -11.70
N GLN A 66 -0.31 2.45 -12.30
CA GLN A 66 0.23 3.62 -11.59
C GLN A 66 -0.68 4.06 -10.44
N GLN A 67 -1.99 4.13 -10.69
CA GLN A 67 -2.98 4.48 -9.67
C GLN A 67 -3.02 3.45 -8.55
N ILE A 68 -3.11 2.16 -8.90
CA ILE A 68 -3.09 1.06 -7.94
C ILE A 68 -1.83 1.13 -7.08
N TYR A 69 -0.65 1.26 -7.69
CA TYR A 69 0.62 1.33 -6.95
C TYR A 69 0.68 2.54 -6.01
N ALA A 70 0.27 3.72 -6.48
CA ALA A 70 0.25 4.94 -5.68
C ALA A 70 -0.69 4.83 -4.47
N ASP A 71 -1.89 4.28 -4.67
CA ASP A 71 -2.85 4.07 -3.59
C ASP A 71 -2.37 3.02 -2.59
N THR A 72 -1.74 1.96 -3.09
CA THR A 72 -1.18 0.91 -2.24
C THR A 72 -0.03 1.43 -1.37
N ARG A 73 0.86 2.26 -1.92
CA ARG A 73 1.93 2.94 -1.16
C ARG A 73 1.36 3.83 -0.06
N LYS A 74 0.31 4.62 -0.35
CA LYS A 74 -0.37 5.44 0.66
C LYS A 74 -0.97 4.58 1.78
N LYS A 75 -1.63 3.48 1.43
CA LYS A 75 -2.21 2.51 2.38
C LYS A 75 -1.13 1.86 3.25
N SER A 76 0.00 1.47 2.66
CA SER A 76 1.12 0.85 3.38
C SER A 76 1.74 1.81 4.42
N ILE A 77 1.98 3.08 4.03
CA ILE A 77 2.45 4.11 4.96
C ILE A 77 1.42 4.37 6.06
N ARG A 78 0.13 4.42 5.71
CA ARG A 78 -0.95 4.61 6.70
C ARG A 78 -1.02 3.44 7.69
N CYS A 79 -0.73 2.21 7.26
CA CYS A 79 -0.67 1.04 8.13
C CYS A 79 0.44 1.17 9.17
N PHE A 80 1.60 1.67 8.75
CA PHE A 80 2.71 1.92 9.67
C PHE A 80 2.43 3.10 10.62
N ARG A 81 1.72 4.12 10.14
CA ARG A 81 1.37 5.31 10.90
C ARG A 81 0.11 5.07 11.75
N ASN A 82 0.23 4.24 12.78
CA ASN A 82 -0.76 4.14 13.86
C ASN A 82 -0.67 5.37 14.77
N THR A 83 -1.19 6.51 14.31
CA THR A 83 -1.33 7.67 15.18
C THR A 83 -2.66 7.60 15.90
N SER A 84 -2.65 6.95 17.07
CA SER A 84 -3.54 7.33 18.17
C SER A 84 -3.15 8.74 18.61
N SER A 85 -3.60 9.76 17.88
CA SER A 85 -3.36 11.16 18.24
C SER A 85 -4.66 11.84 18.62
N SER A 86 -5.20 11.48 19.78
CA SER A 86 -5.51 12.48 20.81
C SER A 86 -4.21 12.79 21.58
N GLY A 87 -3.24 13.41 20.90
CA GLY A 87 -1.91 13.62 21.46
C GLY A 87 -1.21 14.75 20.74
N SER A 88 -1.09 15.87 21.46
CA SER A 88 -0.50 17.14 21.06
C SER A 88 0.75 17.01 20.19
N MET A 89 0.72 17.74 19.08
CA MET A 89 1.80 17.94 18.12
C MET A 89 3.02 18.60 18.79
N SER A 90 3.92 17.82 19.39
CA SER A 90 5.27 18.30 19.74
C SER A 90 6.13 18.22 18.48
N ARG A 91 6.43 19.40 17.94
CA ARG A 91 7.34 19.59 16.80
C ARG A 91 8.70 18.94 17.10
N PRO A 92 9.37 18.32 16.14
CA PRO A 92 10.75 17.90 16.32
C PRO A 92 11.61 19.14 16.58
N LYS A 93 12.36 19.12 17.69
CA LYS A 93 13.40 20.11 17.96
C LYS A 93 14.39 20.07 16.82
N THR A 94 14.55 21.19 16.13
CA THR A 94 15.62 21.47 15.20
C THR A 94 16.93 20.98 15.84
N VAL A 95 17.62 20.06 15.19
CA VAL A 95 18.98 19.71 15.56
C VAL A 95 19.84 20.93 15.26
N ASP A 96 20.38 21.54 16.32
CA ASP A 96 21.38 22.59 16.23
C ASP A 96 22.54 22.10 15.37
N SER A 97 22.65 22.62 14.16
CA SER A 97 23.86 22.59 13.36
C SER A 97 24.88 23.53 14.01
N ALA A 98 25.46 23.08 15.12
CA ALA A 98 26.60 23.72 15.75
C ALA A 98 27.84 23.50 14.86
N ARG A 99 28.36 24.62 14.35
CA ARG A 99 29.78 24.94 14.13
C ARG A 99 30.72 23.79 13.74
N LEU A 100 31.12 23.80 12.47
CA LEU A 100 32.53 23.72 12.10
C LEU A 100 32.89 25.00 11.32
#